data_AF-A7S6F1-F1
#
_entry.id   AF-A7S6F1-F1
#
_cell.length_a   1.000
_cell.length_b   1.000
_cell.length_c   1.000
_cell.angle_alpha   90.00
_cell.angle_beta   90.00
_cell.angle_gamma   90.00
#
_symmetry.space_group_name_H-M   'P 1'
#
loop_
_entity.id
_entity.type
_entity.pdbx_description
1 polymer ?
#
loop_
_entity_poly.entity_id
_entity_poly.type
_entity_poly.pdbx_seq_one_letter_code
_entity_poly.pdbx_strand_id
1 'polypeptide(L)' 'MALSMERHIQQTNERLHCIKNHLSSPQGFQTAARELLEWCGDVRAFQRPFEDNLMHCLT' A
#
# COMPACT_ATOMS: atom_id res chain seq x y z
N MET A 1 10.84 -18.16 12.60
CA MET A 1 10.95 -17.36 11.37
C MET A 1 9.63 -16.71 10.91
N ALA A 2 8.59 -16.61 11.75
CA ALA A 2 7.31 -15.97 11.38
C ALA A 2 7.28 -14.44 11.66
N LEU A 3 7.92 -14.00 12.76
CA LEU A 3 7.94 -12.60 13.22
C LEU A 3 8.55 -11.59 12.24
N SER A 4 9.41 -12.05 11.32
CA SER A 4 10.00 -11.16 10.30
C SER A 4 9.00 -10.82 9.22
N MET A 5 8.15 -11.78 8.84
CA MET A 5 7.16 -11.59 7.78
C MET A 5 6.02 -10.68 8.25
N GLU A 6 5.55 -10.86 9.49
CA GLU A 6 4.58 -9.95 10.13
C GLU A 6 5.09 -8.51 10.21
N ARG A 7 6.36 -8.31 10.58
CA ARG A 7 6.97 -6.97 10.61
C ARG A 7 7.02 -6.34 9.22
N HIS A 8 7.37 -7.13 8.19
CA HIS A 8 7.33 -6.68 6.81
C HIS A 8 5.91 -6.31 6.38
N ILE A 9 4.92 -7.13 6.72
CA ILE A 9 3.50 -6.86 6.42
C ILE A 9 3.08 -5.53 7.04
N GLN A 10 3.42 -5.30 8.30
CA GLN A 10 3.03 -4.09 9.01
C GLN A 10 3.70 -2.85 8.44
N GLN A 11 4.98 -2.92 8.06
CA GLN A 11 5.66 -1.83 7.35
C GLN A 11 5.03 -1.51 6.00
N THR A 12 4.65 -2.54 5.24
CA THR A 12 3.97 -2.35 3.95
C THR A 12 2.60 -1.71 4.13
N ASN A 13 1.83 -2.14 5.13
CA ASN A 13 0.53 -1.54 5.45
C ASN A 13 0.65 -0.07 5.87
N GLU A 14 1.62 0.28 6.72
CA GLU A 14 1.92 1.68 7.06
C GLU A 14 2.21 2.52 5.81
N ARG A 15 2.99 1.97 4.86
CA ARG A 15 3.28 2.64 3.60
C ARG A 15 2.02 2.85 2.76
N LEU A 16 1.15 1.85 2.64
CA LEU A 16 -0.14 1.98 1.95
C LEU A 16 -1.02 3.07 2.58
N HIS A 17 -1.04 3.14 3.92
CA HIS A 17 -1.78 4.17 4.64
C HIS A 17 -1.25 5.57 4.35
N CYS A 18 0.08 5.72 4.25
CA CYS A 18 0.70 6.98 3.85
C CYS A 18 0.39 7.34 2.39
N ILE A 19 0.40 6.36 1.48
CA ILE A 19 0.00 6.54 0.07
C ILE A 19 -1.45 7.02 0.00
N LYS A 20 -2.37 6.41 0.74
CA LYS A 20 -3.78 6.84 0.84
C LYS A 20 -3.91 8.30 1.26
N ASN A 21 -3.19 8.72 2.29
CA ASN A 21 -3.22 10.12 2.74
C ASN A 21 -2.71 11.08 1.66
N HIS A 22 -1.68 10.68 0.90
CA HIS A 22 -1.20 11.47 -0.24
C HIS A 22 -2.15 11.44 -1.44
N LEU A 23 -2.90 10.35 -1.65
CA LEU A 23 -3.97 10.27 -2.66
C LEU A 23 -5.12 11.23 -2.33
N SER A 24 -5.39 11.49 -1.04
CA SER A 24 -6.35 12.54 -0.64
C SER A 24 -5.87 13.97 -0.94
N SER A 25 -4.58 14.16 -1.26
CA SER A 25 -4.01 15.48 -1.54
C SER A 25 -3.73 15.67 -3.05
N PRO A 26 -4.24 16.74 -3.67
CA PRO A 26 -4.05 16.97 -5.12
C PRO A 26 -2.59 17.19 -5.54
N GLN A 27 -1.71 17.65 -4.63
CA GLN A 27 -0.27 17.77 -4.90
C GLN A 27 0.46 16.42 -4.87
N GLY A 28 0.01 15.50 -4.01
CA GLY A 28 0.64 14.19 -3.81
C GLY A 28 0.04 13.07 -4.65
N PHE A 29 -1.15 13.28 -5.22
CA PHE A 29 -1.93 12.25 -5.90
C PHE A 29 -1.16 11.55 -7.02
N GLN A 30 -0.53 12.30 -7.92
CA GLN A 30 0.17 11.70 -9.08
C GLN A 30 1.32 10.79 -8.64
N THR A 31 2.11 11.22 -7.65
CA THR A 31 3.23 10.45 -7.11
C THR A 31 2.73 9.22 -6.36
N ALA A 32 1.74 9.40 -5.48
CA ALA A 32 1.15 8.33 -4.69
C ALA A 32 0.45 7.27 -5.55
N ALA A 33 -0.29 7.69 -6.58
CA ALA A 33 -0.93 6.79 -7.53
C ALA A 33 0.11 5.99 -8.33
N ARG A 34 1.22 6.62 -8.73
CA ARG A 34 2.31 5.92 -9.42
C ARG A 34 2.99 4.88 -8.52
N GLU A 35 3.29 5.23 -7.28
CA GLU A 35 3.85 4.28 -6.30
C GLU A 35 2.89 3.11 -6.04
N LEU A 36 1.59 3.39 -5.88
CA LEU A 36 0.57 2.35 -5.74
C LEU A 36 0.53 1.45 -6.99
N LEU A 37 0.60 2.02 -8.18
CA LEU A 37 0.58 1.28 -9.45
C LEU A 37 1.80 0.37 -9.61
N GLU A 38 2.99 0.87 -9.29
CA GLU A 38 4.23 0.08 -9.31
C GLU A 38 4.17 -1.05 -8.27
N TRP A 39 3.60 -0.78 -7.09
CA TRP A 39 3.42 -1.78 -6.06
C TRP A 39 2.42 -2.87 -6.47
N CYS A 40 1.29 -2.50 -7.07
CA CYS A 40 0.32 -3.42 -7.67
C CYS A 40 0.87 -4.21 -8.86
N GLY A 41 2.04 -3.85 -9.40
CA GLY A 41 2.73 -4.63 -10.41
C GLY A 41 3.32 -5.95 -9.89
N ASP A 42 3.50 -6.08 -8.56
CA ASP A 42 3.97 -7.32 -7.94
C ASP A 42 2.78 -8.18 -7.50
N VAL A 43 2.74 -9.45 -7.92
CA VAL A 43 1.70 -10.41 -7.51
C VAL A 43 1.62 -10.58 -5.99
N ARG A 44 2.72 -10.33 -5.27
CA ARG A 44 2.79 -10.39 -3.80
C ARG A 44 2.04 -9.25 -3.12
N ALA A 45 1.70 -8.18 -3.84
CA ALA A 45 0.86 -7.10 -3.32
C ALA A 45 -0.58 -7.58 -3.05
N PHE A 46 -1.07 -8.55 -3.82
CA PHE A 46 -2.44 -9.10 -3.71
C PHE A 46 -2.54 -10.21 -2.67
N GLN A 47 -1.98 -9.98 -1.48
CA GLN A 47 -2.14 -10.88 -0.34
C GLN A 47 -3.22 -10.36 0.61
N ARG A 48 -3.93 -11.31 1.24
CA ARG A 48 -4.98 -11.05 2.25
C ARG A 48 -4.64 -9.98 3.30
N PRO A 49 -3.39 -9.88 3.83
CA PRO A 49 -3.02 -8.86 4.81
C PRO A 49 -2.97 -7.43 4.27
N PHE A 50 -2.89 -7.26 2.95
CA PHE A 50 -2.78 -5.96 2.28
C PHE A 50 -4.06 -5.57 1.55
N GLU A 51 -4.93 -6.53 1.25
CA GLU A 51 -6.16 -6.37 0.48
C GLU A 51 -7.06 -5.25 1.03
N ASP A 52 -7.24 -5.19 2.35
CA ASP A 52 -8.05 -4.16 3.02
C ASP A 52 -7.49 -2.74 2.81
N ASN A 53 -6.18 -2.56 3.01
CA ASN A 53 -5.51 -1.27 2.81
C ASN A 53 -5.44 -0.88 1.34
N LEU A 54 -5.26 -1.84 0.44
CA LEU A 54 -5.28 -1.62 -1.00
C LEU A 54 -6.66 -1.14 -1.45
N MET A 55 -7.73 -1.82 -1.03
CA MET A 55 -9.12 -1.41 -1.30
C MET A 55 -9.39 0.01 -0.80
N HIS A 56 -8.87 0.36 0.38
CA HIS A 56 -8.96 1.72 0.94
C HIS A 56 -8.16 2.78 0.18
N CYS A 57 -7.14 2.41 -0.60
CA CYS A 57 -6.44 3.33 -1.50
C CYS A 57 -7.19 3.54 -2.82
N LEU A 58 -8.06 2.59 -3.20
CA LEU A 58 -8.82 2.58 -4.45
C LEU A 58 -10.25 3.16 -4.30
N THR A 59 -10.72 3.36 -3.06
CA THR A 59 -12.01 3.99 -2.70
C THR A 59 -11.83 5.46 -2.36
#